data_AF-A0A6L2Q0E0-F1
#
_entry.id   AF-A0A6L2Q0E0-F1
#
_cell.length_a   1.000
_cell.length_b   1.000
_cell.length_c   1.000
_cell.angle_alpha   90.00
_cell.angle_beta   90.00
_cell.angle_gamma   90.00
#
_symmetry.space_group_name_H-M   'P 1'
#
loop_
_entity.id
_entity.type
_entity.pdbx_description
1 polymer ?
#
loop_
_entity_poly.entity_id
_entity_poly.type
_entity_poly.pdbx_seq_one_letter_code
_entity_poly.pdbx_strand_id
1 'polypeptide(L)'
;IAADFTVLAGTNVLSKGGERRQVLQYVIHPGYDPENNYENDIAVLELLSPLTMTGYMAGVTLPSQSQVTEGGVTSTVIGWGTLFGDSGGPLIVREYQAGIVSWSVKPCTQAPYPGVFTEVAHYVDWIRTITGVRQTN
;
A
#
# COMPACT_ATOMS: atom_id res chain seq x y z
N ILE A 1 -2.84 -10.16 -16.21
CA ILE A 1 -4.31 -10.03 -16.43
C ILE A 1 -4.58 -8.55 -16.66
N ALA A 2 -5.32 -8.16 -17.69
CA ALA A 2 -5.70 -6.76 -17.88
C ALA A 2 -6.65 -6.33 -16.76
N ALA A 3 -6.41 -5.18 -16.13
CA ALA A 3 -7.27 -4.69 -15.07
C ALA A 3 -8.44 -3.87 -15.64
N ASP A 4 -9.65 -4.13 -15.13
CA ASP A 4 -10.85 -3.37 -15.47
C ASP A 4 -11.24 -2.43 -14.31
N PHE A 5 -10.26 -1.64 -13.85
CA PHE A 5 -10.49 -0.62 -12.83
C PHE A 5 -9.49 0.53 -12.95
N THR A 6 -9.80 1.64 -12.27
CA THR A 6 -8.99 2.87 -12.28
C THR A 6 -8.55 3.22 -10.87
N VAL A 7 -7.36 3.80 -10.75
CA VAL A 7 -6.90 4.48 -9.52
C VAL A 7 -7.20 5.97 -9.63
N LEU A 8 -7.63 6.57 -8.51
CA LEU A 8 -7.74 8.03 -8.34
C LEU A 8 -6.64 8.50 -7.39
N ALA A 9 -5.78 9.40 -7.83
CA ALA A 9 -4.66 9.93 -7.04
C ALA A 9 -4.69 11.47 -6.95
N GLY A 10 -4.05 12.03 -5.93
CA GLY A 10 -3.86 13.48 -5.79
C GLY A 10 -5.11 14.27 -5.37
N THR A 11 -5.97 13.68 -4.53
CA THR A 11 -7.15 14.35 -3.97
C THR A 11 -7.39 13.96 -2.53
N ASN A 12 -7.96 14.86 -1.74
CA ASN A 12 -8.54 14.59 -0.42
C ASN A 12 -10.09 14.48 -0.46
N VAL A 13 -10.70 14.54 -1.65
CA VAL A 13 -12.15 14.44 -1.88
C VAL A 13 -12.43 13.42 -2.99
N LEU A 14 -13.12 12.32 -2.67
CA LEU A 14 -13.37 11.22 -3.62
C LEU A 14 -14.14 11.63 -4.89
N SER A 15 -14.92 12.71 -4.83
CA SER A 15 -15.76 13.20 -5.93
C SER A 15 -15.16 14.36 -6.73
N LYS A 16 -14.01 14.92 -6.34
CA LYS A 16 -13.48 16.15 -6.93
C LYS A 16 -11.96 16.19 -6.95
N GLY A 17 -11.39 16.69 -8.04
CA GLY A 17 -9.94 16.85 -8.20
C GLY A 17 -9.22 15.53 -8.43
N GLY A 18 -7.89 15.57 -8.41
CA GLY A 18 -7.03 14.42 -8.67
C GLY A 18 -7.01 13.99 -10.13
N GLU A 19 -6.29 12.90 -10.36
CA GLU A 19 -6.08 12.30 -11.68
C GLU A 19 -6.54 10.84 -11.64
N ARG A 20 -7.37 10.45 -12.62
CA ARG A 20 -7.77 9.05 -12.81
C ARG A 20 -6.88 8.38 -13.82
N ARG A 21 -6.44 7.17 -13.49
CA ARG A 21 -5.55 6.41 -14.36
C ARG A 21 -5.98 4.95 -14.38
N GLN A 22 -6.13 4.40 -15.59
CA GLN A 22 -6.48 3.00 -15.77
C GLN A 22 -5.31 2.13 -15.34
N VAL A 23 -5.60 1.03 -14.66
CA VAL A 23 -4.59 0.01 -14.37
C VAL A 23 -4.41 -0.83 -15.62
N LEU A 24 -3.17 -0.98 -16.09
CA LEU A 24 -2.82 -1.86 -17.20
C LEU A 24 -2.91 -3.31 -16.76
N GLN A 25 -2.19 -3.62 -15.69
CA GLN A 25 -2.14 -4.95 -15.11
C GLN A 25 -1.80 -4.89 -13.62
N TYR A 26 -1.94 -6.02 -12.96
CA TYR A 26 -1.55 -6.20 -11.57
C TYR A 26 -0.83 -7.53 -11.39
N VAL A 27 0.05 -7.57 -10.39
CA VAL A 27 0.77 -8.77 -9.96
C VAL A 27 0.49 -8.97 -8.49
N ILE A 28 -0.25 -10.03 -8.16
CA ILE A 28 -0.46 -10.48 -6.78
C ILE A 28 0.77 -11.31 -6.37
N HIS A 29 1.20 -11.21 -5.12
CA HIS A 29 2.28 -12.06 -4.63
C HIS A 29 1.93 -13.55 -4.86
N PRO A 30 2.83 -14.36 -5.45
CA PRO A 30 2.51 -15.75 -5.82
C PRO A 30 2.22 -16.65 -4.60
N GLY A 31 2.67 -16.26 -3.42
CA GLY A 31 2.35 -16.92 -2.15
C GLY A 31 1.13 -16.38 -1.43
N TYR A 32 0.32 -15.51 -2.05
CA TYR A 32 -0.88 -14.97 -1.40
C TYR A 32 -1.83 -16.09 -1.00
N ASP A 33 -2.17 -16.16 0.29
CA ASP A 33 -3.06 -17.18 0.84
C ASP A 33 -4.12 -16.54 1.76
N PRO A 34 -5.35 -16.32 1.27
CA PRO A 34 -6.43 -15.75 2.07
C PRO A 34 -6.99 -16.73 3.12
N GLU A 35 -6.74 -18.04 2.98
CA GLU A 35 -7.21 -19.06 3.92
C GLU A 35 -6.23 -19.21 5.10
N ASN A 36 -4.96 -18.90 4.87
CA ASN A 36 -3.92 -18.86 5.89
C ASN A 36 -3.64 -17.42 6.36
N ASN A 37 -4.63 -16.82 7.04
CA ASN A 37 -4.46 -15.52 7.71
C ASN A 37 -3.99 -14.37 6.81
N TYR A 38 -4.35 -14.41 5.52
CA TYR A 38 -3.93 -13.43 4.51
C TYR A 38 -2.40 -13.37 4.36
N GLU A 39 -1.74 -14.53 4.36
CA GLU A 39 -0.30 -14.63 4.13
C GLU A 39 0.05 -13.95 2.79
N ASN A 40 1.15 -13.21 2.76
CA ASN A 40 1.62 -12.46 1.57
C ASN A 40 0.56 -11.54 0.93
N ASP A 41 -0.24 -10.84 1.76
CA ASP A 41 -1.24 -9.87 1.32
C ASP A 41 -0.60 -8.58 0.76
N ILE A 42 -0.10 -8.69 -0.48
CA ILE A 42 0.53 -7.61 -1.25
C ILE A 42 0.35 -7.82 -2.76
N ALA A 43 0.12 -6.72 -3.47
CA ALA A 43 0.07 -6.67 -4.92
C ALA A 43 0.73 -5.40 -5.47
N VAL A 44 1.24 -5.48 -6.70
CA VAL A 44 1.78 -4.33 -7.46
C VAL A 44 0.83 -4.02 -8.61
N LEU A 45 0.48 -2.74 -8.78
CA LEU A 45 -0.34 -2.25 -9.89
C LEU A 45 0.53 -1.49 -10.88
N GLU A 46 0.43 -1.83 -12.16
CA GLU A 46 1.03 -1.07 -13.26
C GLU A 46 -0.06 -0.20 -13.91
N LEU A 47 0.21 1.10 -14.04
CA LEU A 47 -0.73 2.03 -14.67
C LEU A 47 -0.55 2.04 -16.19
N LEU A 48 -1.66 2.19 -16.93
CA LEU A 48 -1.66 2.27 -18.39
C LEU A 48 -0.86 3.46 -18.93
N SER A 49 -0.80 4.54 -18.16
CA SER A 49 0.10 5.65 -18.40
C SER A 49 0.54 6.29 -17.09
N PRO A 50 1.72 6.96 -17.06
CA PRO A 50 2.23 7.59 -15.84
C PRO A 50 1.28 8.66 -15.29
N LEU A 51 1.29 8.83 -13.96
CA LEU A 51 0.66 9.97 -13.30
C LEU A 51 1.52 11.22 -13.40
N THR A 52 0.90 12.40 -13.44
CA THR A 52 1.62 13.67 -13.41
C THR A 52 1.94 14.07 -11.98
N MET A 53 3.24 14.12 -11.61
CA MET A 53 3.66 14.59 -10.29
C MET A 53 3.36 16.08 -10.12
N THR A 54 2.82 16.45 -8.96
CA THR A 54 2.41 17.84 -8.63
C THR A 54 2.74 18.14 -7.17
N GLY A 55 2.49 19.37 -6.70
CA GLY A 55 2.61 19.71 -5.28
C GLY A 55 1.71 18.89 -4.33
N TYR A 56 0.74 18.15 -4.87
CA TYR A 56 -0.18 17.29 -4.10
C TYR A 56 -0.11 15.82 -4.52
N MET A 57 0.88 15.44 -5.35
CA MET A 57 1.07 14.07 -5.82
C MET A 57 2.56 13.75 -5.91
N ALA A 58 3.01 12.85 -5.03
CA ALA A 58 4.38 12.39 -4.95
C ALA A 58 4.41 10.89 -4.66
N GLY A 59 5.51 10.23 -5.01
CA GLY A 59 5.80 8.87 -4.57
C GLY A 59 6.16 8.84 -3.08
N VAL A 60 5.99 7.67 -2.46
CA VAL A 60 6.46 7.38 -1.10
C VAL A 60 7.76 6.58 -1.17
N THR A 61 8.66 6.79 -0.21
CA THR A 61 9.91 6.04 -0.12
C THR A 61 9.64 4.60 0.33
N LEU A 62 10.24 3.63 -0.36
CA LEU A 62 10.25 2.25 0.09
C LEU A 62 11.36 2.05 1.13
N PRO A 63 11.14 1.24 2.18
CA PRO A 63 12.20 0.87 3.12
C PRO A 63 13.31 0.09 2.42
N SER A 64 14.43 -0.12 3.11
CA SER A 64 15.39 -1.15 2.70
C SER A 64 14.83 -2.54 2.94
N GLN A 65 15.30 -3.53 2.18
CA GLN A 65 14.95 -4.93 2.42
C GLN A 65 15.29 -5.30 3.88
N SER A 66 14.34 -5.92 4.58
CA SER A 66 14.47 -6.33 5.98
C SER A 66 14.79 -5.17 6.96
N GLN A 67 14.51 -3.92 6.57
CA GLN A 67 14.63 -2.78 7.48
C GLN A 67 13.68 -2.94 8.67
N VAL A 68 14.24 -2.89 9.88
CA VAL A 68 13.47 -2.97 11.11
C VAL A 68 12.83 -1.61 11.42
N THR A 69 11.52 -1.61 11.66
CA THR A 69 10.83 -0.48 12.27
C THR A 69 10.92 -0.60 13.80
N GLU A 70 11.57 0.37 14.45
CA GLU A 70 11.73 0.39 15.91
C GLU A 70 10.38 0.51 16.63
N GLY A 71 10.24 -0.22 17.75
CA GLY A 71 9.09 -0.10 18.64
C GLY A 71 9.02 1.27 19.33
N GLY A 72 7.82 1.76 19.60
CA GLY A 72 7.60 3.06 20.24
C GLY A 72 7.71 4.26 19.30
N VAL A 73 7.88 4.04 18.00
CA VAL A 73 7.85 5.11 16.98
C VAL A 73 6.41 5.40 16.57
N THR A 74 6.07 6.69 16.46
CA THR A 74 4.78 7.13 15.94
C THR A 74 4.65 6.76 14.46
N SER A 75 3.55 6.08 14.13
CA SER A 75 3.17 5.74 12.76
C SER A 75 1.87 6.45 12.36
N THR A 76 1.70 6.70 11.07
CA THR A 76 0.54 7.36 10.50
C THR A 76 -0.19 6.42 9.53
N VAL A 77 -1.47 6.18 9.77
CA VAL A 77 -2.39 5.53 8.82
C VAL A 77 -3.36 6.60 8.32
N ILE A 78 -3.53 6.71 7.01
CA ILE A 78 -4.43 7.68 6.36
C ILE A 78 -5.37 6.98 5.40
N GLY A 79 -6.59 7.50 5.32
CA GLY A 79 -7.62 6.98 4.44
C GLY A 79 -8.99 7.58 4.75
N TRP A 80 -10.01 7.14 4.01
CA TRP A 80 -11.39 7.64 4.13
C TRP A 80 -12.28 6.71 4.97
N GLY A 81 -11.70 5.71 5.64
CA GLY A 81 -12.35 4.81 6.56
C GLY A 81 -12.20 3.32 6.18
N THR A 82 -11.70 2.51 7.11
CA THR A 82 -11.51 1.06 6.98
C THR A 82 -12.80 0.27 6.77
N LEU A 83 -13.97 0.84 7.11
CA LEU A 83 -15.26 0.18 6.91
C LEU A 83 -15.64 0.04 5.43
N PHE A 84 -15.05 0.85 4.53
CA PHE A 84 -15.44 0.91 3.12
C PHE A 84 -14.30 1.15 2.11
N GLY A 85 -13.01 1.20 2.47
CA GLY A 85 -12.00 1.45 1.43
C GLY A 85 -10.52 1.57 1.77
N ASP A 86 -10.09 1.45 3.04
CA ASP A 86 -8.67 1.59 3.39
C ASP A 86 -7.91 0.25 3.47
N SER A 87 -8.53 -0.91 3.20
CA SER A 87 -7.77 -2.16 2.99
C SER A 87 -6.83 -1.97 1.80
N GLY A 88 -5.54 -2.20 2.01
CA GLY A 88 -4.48 -1.85 1.05
C GLY A 88 -3.87 -0.45 1.25
N GLY A 89 -4.35 0.34 2.22
CA GLY A 89 -3.83 1.68 2.54
C GLY A 89 -2.45 1.64 3.21
N PRO A 90 -1.69 2.76 3.18
CA PRO A 90 -0.33 2.79 3.70
C PRO A 90 -0.27 3.02 5.22
N LEU A 91 0.65 2.29 5.87
CA LEU A 91 1.18 2.63 7.18
C LEU A 91 2.53 3.33 6.99
N ILE A 92 2.59 4.63 7.31
CA ILE A 92 3.79 5.45 7.14
C ILE A 92 4.54 5.58 8.46
N VAL A 93 5.86 5.37 8.42
CA VAL A 93 6.77 5.64 9.52
C VAL A 93 7.86 6.57 9.03
N ARG A 94 7.96 7.76 9.65
CA ARG A 94 8.83 8.84 9.18
C ARG A 94 8.53 9.18 7.71
N GLU A 95 9.44 8.85 6.79
CA GLU A 95 9.32 9.16 5.36
C GLU A 95 9.09 7.92 4.48
N TYR A 96 9.01 6.72 5.06
CA TYR A 96 8.84 5.48 4.31
C TYR A 96 7.54 4.75 4.63
N GLN A 97 7.05 3.96 3.68
CA GLN A 97 5.92 3.07 3.90
C GLN A 97 6.39 1.79 4.59
N ALA A 98 6.07 1.66 5.88
CA ALA A 98 6.44 0.48 6.68
C ALA A 98 5.48 -0.69 6.47
N GLY A 99 4.19 -0.40 6.23
CA GLY A 99 3.17 -1.43 6.14
C GLY A 99 2.05 -1.13 5.15
N ILE A 100 1.25 -2.16 4.90
CA ILE A 100 -0.01 -2.11 4.14
C ILE A 100 -1.12 -2.61 5.05
N VAL A 101 -2.22 -1.87 5.17
CA VAL A 101 -3.39 -2.30 5.96
C VAL A 101 -3.93 -3.61 5.38
N SER A 102 -3.94 -4.68 6.17
CA SER A 102 -4.44 -6.00 5.74
C SER A 102 -5.79 -6.31 6.37
N TRP A 103 -5.82 -6.82 7.61
CA TRP A 103 -7.05 -7.23 8.29
C TRP A 103 -7.11 -6.82 9.76
N SER A 104 -8.30 -6.88 10.35
CA SER A 104 -8.51 -6.71 11.79
C SER A 104 -9.81 -7.39 12.22
N VAL A 105 -9.97 -7.62 13.53
CA VAL A 105 -11.24 -8.10 14.09
C VAL A 105 -12.26 -6.96 14.07
N LYS A 106 -13.46 -7.20 13.52
CA LYS A 106 -14.57 -6.24 13.50
C LYS A 106 -15.00 -5.87 14.94
N PRO A 107 -15.37 -4.62 15.25
CA PRO A 107 -15.62 -3.48 14.37
C PRO A 107 -14.37 -2.62 14.01
N CYS A 108 -13.20 -3.26 13.88
CA CYS A 108 -11.85 -2.70 13.69
C CYS A 108 -11.15 -2.48 15.04
N THR A 109 -9.97 -3.10 15.19
CA THR A 109 -9.07 -2.91 16.35
C THR A 109 -9.77 -3.09 17.71
N GLN A 110 -10.56 -4.15 17.85
CA GLN A 110 -11.16 -4.48 19.14
C GLN A 110 -10.09 -5.06 20.06
N ALA A 111 -9.78 -4.36 21.16
CA ALA A 111 -8.88 -4.87 22.18
C ALA A 111 -9.32 -6.27 22.62
N PRO A 112 -8.41 -7.26 22.72
CA PRO A 112 -6.94 -7.14 22.68
C PRO A 112 -6.31 -7.27 21.29
N TYR A 113 -7.09 -7.37 20.21
CA TYR A 113 -6.60 -7.67 18.86
C TYR A 113 -6.22 -6.38 18.11
N PRO A 114 -4.93 -6.15 17.81
CA PRO A 114 -4.50 -5.00 17.02
C PRO A 114 -4.94 -5.15 15.55
N GLY A 115 -4.83 -4.05 14.80
CA GLY A 115 -4.88 -4.12 13.35
C GLY A 115 -3.62 -4.80 12.81
N VAL A 116 -3.77 -5.62 11.78
CA VAL A 116 -2.67 -6.36 11.15
C VAL A 116 -2.30 -5.69 9.84
N PHE A 117 -0.99 -5.55 9.62
CA PHE A 117 -0.41 -4.89 8.45
C PHE A 117 0.63 -5.81 7.81
N THR A 118 0.68 -5.84 6.47
CA THR A 118 1.73 -6.52 5.71
C THR A 118 3.02 -5.70 5.80
N GLU A 119 4.13 -6.30 6.25
CA GLU A 119 5.42 -5.64 6.40
C GLU A 119 6.08 -5.38 5.03
N VAL A 120 6.15 -4.11 4.59
CA VAL A 120 6.68 -3.77 3.25
C VAL A 120 8.15 -4.13 3.12
N ALA A 121 8.94 -3.94 4.18
CA ALA A 121 10.38 -4.24 4.19
C ALA A 121 10.70 -5.70 3.83
N HIS A 122 9.77 -6.63 4.06
CA HIS A 122 9.91 -8.04 3.69
C HIS A 122 9.87 -8.26 2.17
N TYR A 123 9.13 -7.42 1.44
CA TYR A 123 8.82 -7.63 0.02
C TYR A 123 9.55 -6.66 -0.93
N VAL A 124 10.45 -5.82 -0.43
CA VAL A 124 11.13 -4.79 -1.24
C VAL A 124 11.83 -5.42 -2.45
N ASP A 125 12.55 -6.52 -2.26
CA ASP A 125 13.24 -7.17 -3.37
C ASP A 125 12.25 -7.78 -4.38
N TRP A 126 11.15 -8.37 -3.91
CA TRP A 126 10.07 -8.82 -4.80
C TRP A 126 9.47 -7.66 -5.59
N ILE A 127 9.12 -6.53 -4.96
CA ILE A 127 8.63 -5.32 -5.62
C ILE A 127 9.61 -4.87 -6.72
N ARG A 128 10.91 -4.89 -6.44
CA ARG A 128 11.95 -4.51 -7.41
C ARG A 128 12.01 -5.46 -8.59
N THR A 129 11.83 -6.77 -8.38
CA THR A 129 11.80 -7.73 -9.49
C THR A 129 10.65 -7.46 -10.46
N ILE A 130 9.52 -6.95 -9.97
CA ILE A 130 8.34 -6.63 -10.80
C ILE A 130 8.46 -5.25 -11.45
N THR A 131 8.90 -4.24 -10.69
CA THR A 131 8.83 -2.83 -11.12
C THR A 131 10.12 -2.30 -11.76
N GLY A 132 11.27 -2.94 -11.51
CA GLY A 132 12.58 -2.42 -11.87
C GLY A 132 13.01 -1.15 -11.13
N VAL A 133 12.23 -0.67 -10.16
CA VAL A 133 12.53 0.55 -9.39
C VAL A 133 13.78 0.32 -8.53
N ARG A 134 14.72 1.27 -8.58
CA ARG A 134 15.92 1.28 -7.72
C ARG A 134 15.70 2.26 -6.57
N GLN A 135 16.32 2.02 -5.41
CA GLN A 135 16.30 3.00 -4.32
C GLN A 135 16.88 4.32 -4.82
N THR A 136 16.11 5.39 -4.68
CA THR A 136 16.60 6.75 -4.84
C THR A 136 17.25 7.14 -3.52
N ASN A 137 18.55 7.41 -3.55
CA ASN A 137 19.28 8.02 -2.44
C ASN A 137 18.84 9.47 -2.22
#